data_AF-A0A0M4CZ10-F1
#
_entry.id   AF-A0A0M4CZ10-F1
#
_cell.length_a   1.000
_cell.length_b   1.000
_cell.length_c   1.000
_cell.angle_alpha   90.00
_cell.angle_beta   90.00
_cell.angle_gamma   90.00
#
_symmetry.space_group_name_H-M   'P 1'
#
loop_
_entity.id
_entity.type
_entity.pdbx_description
1 polymer ?
#
loop_
_entity_poly.entity_id
_entity_poly.type
_entity_poly.pdbx_seq_one_letter_code
_entity_poly.pdbx_strand_id
1 'polypeptide(L)'
;MNASSNTPSDSDREFLQAELTRLVGQGRLDLDTYQNIVDTVWSTDDMGELVRIRARFLGGPQFQHPGTSQGHRPPPHPEQQQAPGYQQGHQQSHQQDHQHFGQPAYNPNFPGQQPQHFPPQQQHPQQPQQPHPGYYPMQQPPTQPGQYQPSPHGGIPMGGQPAQPVNGQYPREPETSTMGSIRKTGEWLVPAYSEYRLNGADLYLDIRHATAAAPVITFDVNMTMAAMTVIVPPGVHVDVQMTAKNWSDFKIDTSTPIPGAPRVIITGVSRASGLKVFTRSPHERIGFWKQMGM
;
A
#
# COMPACT_ATOMS: atom_id res chain seq x y z
N MET A 1 -40.35 -18.88 -6.09
CA MET A 1 -39.33 -19.81 -5.58
C MET A 1 -38.12 -18.97 -5.23
N ASN A 2 -37.85 -18.80 -3.93
CA ASN A 2 -36.82 -17.89 -3.43
C ASN A 2 -35.44 -18.47 -3.74
N ALA A 3 -34.62 -17.74 -4.49
CA ALA A 3 -33.23 -18.09 -4.69
C ALA A 3 -32.51 -18.02 -3.33
N SER A 4 -31.93 -19.12 -2.88
CA SER A 4 -31.06 -19.14 -1.70
C SER A 4 -29.91 -18.17 -1.96
N SER A 5 -29.91 -17.03 -1.27
CA SER A 5 -28.83 -16.05 -1.36
C SER A 5 -27.54 -16.73 -0.90
N ASN A 6 -26.57 -16.91 -1.80
CA ASN A 6 -25.20 -17.36 -1.48
C ASN A 6 -24.39 -16.28 -0.71
N THR A 7 -25.10 -15.31 -0.12
CA THR A 7 -24.56 -14.17 0.61
C THR A 7 -24.35 -14.57 2.06
N PRO A 8 -23.16 -14.33 2.64
CA PRO A 8 -22.91 -14.59 4.04
C PRO A 8 -23.80 -13.75 4.96
N SER A 9 -24.28 -14.36 6.05
CA SER A 9 -25.10 -13.67 7.05
C SER A 9 -24.27 -12.70 7.89
N ASP A 10 -24.89 -11.61 8.35
CA ASP A 10 -24.21 -10.63 9.21
C ASP A 10 -23.69 -11.28 10.50
N SER A 11 -24.45 -12.21 11.09
CA SER A 11 -24.03 -12.96 12.28
C SER A 11 -22.78 -13.82 12.04
N ASP A 12 -22.65 -14.43 10.85
CA ASP A 12 -21.44 -15.20 10.50
C ASP A 12 -20.22 -14.27 10.32
N ARG A 13 -20.44 -13.07 9.77
CA ARG A 13 -19.39 -12.05 9.60
C ARG A 13 -18.91 -11.51 10.94
N GLU A 14 -19.84 -11.14 11.82
CA GLU A 14 -19.55 -10.66 13.17
C GLU A 14 -18.81 -11.71 13.99
N PHE A 15 -19.26 -12.97 13.94
CA PHE A 15 -18.57 -14.08 14.59
C PHE A 15 -17.12 -14.21 14.10
N LEU A 16 -16.92 -14.19 12.77
CA LEU A 16 -15.60 -14.32 12.19
C LEU A 16 -14.69 -13.13 12.53
N GLN A 17 -15.22 -11.90 12.51
CA GLN A 17 -14.48 -10.72 12.94
C GLN A 17 -14.06 -10.81 14.42
N ALA A 18 -14.97 -11.25 15.29
CA ALA A 18 -14.67 -11.38 16.72
C ALA A 18 -13.51 -12.36 16.95
N GLU A 19 -13.51 -13.49 16.25
CA GLU A 19 -12.41 -14.46 16.32
C GLU A 19 -11.11 -13.92 15.71
N LEU A 20 -11.16 -13.21 14.58
CA LEU A 20 -9.99 -12.54 14.01
C LEU A 20 -9.40 -11.49 14.96
N THR A 21 -10.25 -10.71 15.62
CA THR A 21 -9.85 -9.72 16.64
C THR A 21 -9.12 -10.41 17.80
N ARG A 22 -9.62 -11.57 18.22
CA ARG A 22 -9.01 -12.39 19.26
C ARG A 22 -7.62 -12.90 18.85
N LEU A 23 -7.41 -13.27 17.59
CA LEU A 23 -6.10 -13.69 17.07
C LEU A 23 -5.09 -12.54 17.06
N VAL A 24 -5.52 -11.31 16.73
CA VAL A 24 -4.67 -10.10 16.84
C VAL A 24 -4.25 -9.86 18.27
N GLY A 25 -5.19 -9.91 19.22
CA GLY A 25 -4.88 -9.74 20.65
C GLY A 25 -3.89 -10.78 21.20
N GLN A 26 -3.78 -11.94 20.54
CA GLN A 26 -2.82 -13.00 20.89
C GLN A 26 -1.49 -12.88 20.12
N GLY A 27 -1.33 -11.90 19.24
CA GLY A 27 -0.17 -11.77 18.35
C GLY A 27 -0.07 -12.88 17.29
N ARG A 28 -1.15 -13.64 17.06
CA ARG A 28 -1.23 -14.74 16.07
C ARG A 28 -1.69 -14.29 14.69
N LEU A 29 -2.10 -13.03 14.59
CA LEU A 29 -2.51 -12.35 13.37
C LEU A 29 -1.97 -10.92 13.44
N ASP A 30 -1.26 -10.50 12.40
CA ASP A 30 -0.79 -9.12 12.30
C ASP A 30 -1.97 -8.16 12.06
N LEU A 31 -1.84 -6.91 12.51
CA LEU A 31 -2.88 -5.89 12.40
C LEU A 31 -3.22 -5.54 10.95
N ASP A 32 -2.23 -5.49 10.06
CA ASP A 32 -2.42 -5.25 8.62
C ASP A 32 -3.20 -6.41 7.98
N THR A 33 -2.81 -7.63 8.34
CA THR A 33 -3.49 -8.84 7.86
C THR A 33 -4.93 -8.89 8.37
N TYR A 34 -5.16 -8.54 9.64
CA TYR A 34 -6.50 -8.45 10.23
C TYR A 34 -7.39 -7.46 9.49
N GLN A 35 -6.90 -6.24 9.26
CA GLN A 35 -7.68 -5.19 8.60
C GLN A 35 -8.11 -5.66 7.20
N ASN A 36 -7.17 -6.19 6.42
CA ASN A 36 -7.44 -6.71 5.07
C ASN A 36 -8.48 -7.85 5.06
N ILE A 37 -8.41 -8.77 6.03
CA ILE A 37 -9.37 -9.87 6.13
C ILE A 37 -10.74 -9.36 6.55
N VAL A 38 -10.82 -8.50 7.57
CA VAL A 38 -12.11 -7.97 8.06
C VAL A 38 -12.80 -7.16 6.98
N ASP A 39 -12.07 -6.36 6.22
CA ASP A 39 -12.64 -5.64 5.08
C ASP A 39 -13.19 -6.60 4.02
N THR A 40 -12.48 -7.70 3.75
CA THR A 40 -12.97 -8.76 2.86
C THR A 40 -14.22 -9.44 3.44
N VAL A 41 -14.25 -9.71 4.74
CA VAL A 41 -15.39 -10.30 5.46
C VAL A 41 -16.62 -9.43 5.38
N TRP A 42 -16.50 -8.10 5.41
CA TRP A 42 -17.67 -7.20 5.30
C TRP A 42 -18.07 -6.87 3.87
N SER A 43 -17.16 -7.01 2.91
CA SER A 43 -17.42 -6.66 1.51
C SER A 43 -17.85 -7.82 0.62
N THR A 44 -17.57 -9.07 1.02
CA THR A 44 -17.85 -10.23 0.16
C THR A 44 -19.33 -10.61 0.14
N ASP A 45 -19.84 -10.97 -1.03
CA ASP A 45 -21.17 -11.60 -1.20
C ASP A 45 -21.06 -13.11 -1.43
N ASP A 46 -19.86 -13.69 -1.30
CA ASP A 46 -19.60 -15.11 -1.54
C ASP A 46 -19.43 -15.87 -0.23
N MET A 47 -20.41 -16.70 0.12
CA MET A 47 -20.31 -17.59 1.29
C MET A 47 -19.10 -18.53 1.20
N GLY A 48 -18.69 -18.93 -0.01
CA GLY A 48 -17.48 -19.74 -0.22
C GLY A 48 -16.20 -19.01 0.20
N GLU A 49 -16.14 -17.70 0.00
CA GLU A 49 -15.02 -16.86 0.45
C GLU A 49 -14.99 -16.75 1.98
N LEU A 50 -16.14 -16.54 2.62
CA LEU A 50 -16.24 -16.51 4.09
C LEU A 50 -15.82 -17.85 4.71
N VAL A 51 -16.25 -18.97 4.13
CA VAL A 51 -15.87 -20.33 4.56
C VAL A 51 -14.36 -20.56 4.41
N ARG A 52 -13.75 -20.08 3.33
CA ARG A 52 -12.29 -20.16 3.13
C ARG A 52 -11.52 -19.36 4.16
N ILE A 53 -11.94 -18.13 4.46
CA ILE A 53 -11.33 -17.30 5.51
C ILE A 53 -11.45 -18.01 6.86
N ARG A 54 -12.66 -18.48 7.21
CA ARG A 54 -12.90 -19.25 8.43
C ARG A 54 -12.00 -20.48 8.54
N ALA A 55 -11.89 -21.28 7.48
CA ALA A 55 -11.06 -22.48 7.47
C ALA A 55 -9.57 -22.14 7.67
N ARG A 56 -9.08 -21.06 7.03
CA ARG A 56 -7.68 -20.63 7.12
C ARG A 56 -7.28 -20.18 8.53
N PHE A 57 -8.13 -19.44 9.24
CA PHE A 57 -7.77 -18.82 10.52
C PHE A 57 -8.29 -19.60 11.74
N LEU A 58 -9.41 -20.32 11.60
CA LEU A 58 -10.06 -21.03 12.70
C LEU A 58 -9.97 -22.57 12.58
N GLY A 59 -9.43 -23.11 11.48
CA GLY A 59 -9.61 -24.53 11.11
C GLY A 59 -8.37 -25.46 11.02
N GLY A 60 -7.12 -25.00 11.15
CA GLY A 60 -5.95 -25.91 11.02
C GLY A 60 -4.59 -25.21 10.84
N PRO A 61 -3.45 -25.93 10.90
CA PRO A 61 -2.17 -25.42 11.40
C PRO A 61 -1.59 -24.23 10.63
N GLN A 62 -1.01 -23.32 11.40
CA GLN A 62 -0.44 -22.05 10.95
C GLN A 62 0.76 -22.27 10.03
N PHE A 63 0.79 -21.58 8.90
CA PHE A 63 2.01 -21.42 8.11
C PHE A 63 2.97 -20.57 8.93
N GLN A 64 4.06 -21.19 9.41
CA GLN A 64 5.20 -20.48 9.96
C GLN A 64 5.80 -19.63 8.84
N HIS A 65 5.85 -18.32 9.04
CA HIS A 65 6.66 -17.44 8.22
C HIS A 65 8.14 -17.82 8.45
N PRO A 66 8.93 -18.13 7.41
CA PRO A 66 10.36 -18.37 7.60
C PRO A 66 11.07 -17.03 7.85
N GLY A 67 11.69 -16.91 9.03
CA GLY A 67 12.83 -16.00 9.23
C GLY A 67 12.67 -14.91 10.28
N THR A 68 12.73 -15.26 11.57
CA THR A 68 13.58 -14.56 12.55
C THR A 68 14.01 -15.56 13.63
N SER A 69 15.22 -16.10 13.44
CA SER A 69 15.93 -16.89 14.41
C SER A 69 16.52 -15.98 15.50
N GLN A 70 16.04 -16.09 16.74
CA GLN A 70 16.90 -15.95 17.92
C GLN A 70 16.21 -16.55 19.16
N GLY A 71 16.65 -17.77 19.50
CA GLY A 71 16.38 -18.34 20.81
C GLY A 71 17.13 -17.55 21.88
N HIS A 72 16.38 -16.97 22.82
CA HIS A 72 16.90 -16.58 24.12
C HIS A 72 16.05 -17.26 25.19
N ARG A 73 16.63 -18.32 25.77
CA ARG A 73 16.13 -18.98 26.97
C ARG A 73 16.44 -18.05 28.16
N PRO A 74 15.47 -17.70 29.02
CA PRO A 74 15.77 -16.88 30.19
C PRO A 74 16.62 -17.68 31.20
N PRO A 75 17.61 -17.06 31.86
CA PRO A 75 18.35 -17.69 32.95
C PRO A 75 17.47 -17.79 34.22
N PRO A 76 17.72 -18.77 35.11
CA PRO A 76 17.04 -18.84 36.40
C PRO A 76 17.52 -17.71 37.31
N HIS A 77 16.57 -17.07 38.00
CA HIS A 77 16.82 -16.03 39.01
C HIS A 77 17.64 -16.58 40.19
N PRO A 78 18.61 -15.82 40.75
CA PRO A 78 19.12 -16.04 42.09
C PRO A 78 18.23 -15.36 43.14
N GLU A 79 17.97 -16.14 44.20
CA GLU A 79 17.44 -15.80 45.52
C GLU A 79 17.86 -14.41 46.05
N GLN A 80 16.89 -13.56 46.36
CA GLN A 80 17.11 -12.31 47.09
C GLN A 80 17.21 -12.59 48.60
N GLN A 81 18.42 -12.47 49.14
CA GLN A 81 18.64 -12.38 50.58
C GLN A 81 18.13 -11.04 51.12
N GLN A 82 17.28 -11.14 52.13
CA GLN A 82 16.72 -10.03 52.91
C GLN A 82 17.79 -9.39 53.80
N ALA A 83 17.75 -8.06 53.91
CA ALA A 83 18.36 -7.31 55.01
C ALA A 83 17.34 -6.31 55.59
N PRO A 84 17.42 -5.97 56.90
CA PRO A 84 16.26 -5.50 57.66
C PRO A 84 16.18 -3.97 57.82
N GLY A 85 14.94 -3.49 57.95
CA GLY A 85 14.53 -2.37 58.81
C GLY A 85 14.65 -0.96 58.23
N TYR A 86 13.52 -0.27 58.08
CA TYR A 86 13.14 0.90 58.88
C TYR A 86 11.62 1.16 58.79
N GLN A 87 11.04 1.49 59.94
CA GLN A 87 9.61 1.66 60.27
C GLN A 87 8.96 2.82 59.48
N GLN A 88 7.73 2.65 58.97
CA GLN A 88 6.43 2.83 59.65
C GLN A 88 6.18 4.27 60.13
N GLY A 89 5.41 5.01 59.32
CA GLY A 89 4.70 6.23 59.69
C GLY A 89 3.28 6.15 59.12
N HIS A 90 2.32 5.82 59.98
CA HIS A 90 0.89 5.85 59.69
C HIS A 90 0.35 7.28 59.71
N GLN A 91 -0.65 7.57 58.88
CA GLN A 91 -1.88 8.38 59.12
C GLN A 91 -2.36 8.98 57.79
N GLN A 92 -3.64 9.18 57.50
CA GLN A 92 -4.92 8.67 57.97
C GLN A 92 -5.92 9.21 56.92
N SER A 93 -6.92 8.42 56.60
CA SER A 93 -8.03 8.76 55.70
C SER A 93 -8.98 9.80 56.31
N HIS A 94 -9.31 10.86 55.57
CA HIS A 94 -10.57 11.61 55.66
C HIS A 94 -10.87 12.19 54.27
N GLN A 95 -11.90 11.71 53.58
CA GLN A 95 -13.29 12.20 53.57
C GLN A 95 -13.48 13.55 52.85
N GLN A 96 -14.17 13.44 51.71
CA GLN A 96 -15.19 14.32 51.10
C GLN A 96 -15.24 15.78 51.54
N ASP A 97 -15.18 16.68 50.56
CA ASP A 97 -16.10 17.83 50.53
C ASP A 97 -16.48 18.20 49.08
N HIS A 98 -17.68 18.73 48.96
CA HIS A 98 -18.43 19.01 47.74
C HIS A 98 -18.09 20.38 47.11
N GLN A 99 -18.68 20.62 45.92
CA GLN A 99 -18.98 21.93 45.30
C GLN A 99 -17.76 22.64 44.65
N HIS A 100 -17.84 23.37 43.53
CA HIS A 100 -18.95 24.06 42.89
C HIS A 100 -18.59 24.42 41.41
N PHE A 101 -19.61 24.68 40.58
CA PHE A 101 -19.52 25.22 39.21
C PHE A 101 -18.86 26.62 39.14
N GLY A 102 -18.15 26.92 38.04
CA GLY A 102 -17.71 28.28 37.70
C GLY A 102 -17.14 28.41 36.28
N GLN A 103 -17.83 29.17 35.44
CA GLN A 103 -17.55 29.47 34.02
C GLN A 103 -16.28 30.32 33.82
N PRO A 104 -15.65 30.34 32.64
CA PRO A 104 -14.71 31.40 32.28
C PRO A 104 -15.45 32.63 31.73
N ALA A 105 -15.21 33.78 32.36
CA ALA A 105 -15.77 35.07 31.99
C ALA A 105 -15.19 35.60 30.66
N TYR A 106 -16.11 36.06 29.81
CA TYR A 106 -15.89 36.90 28.64
C TYR A 106 -15.56 38.33 29.09
N ASN A 107 -14.51 38.95 28.54
CA ASN A 107 -14.21 40.37 28.78
C ASN A 107 -14.11 41.15 27.46
N PRO A 108 -15.05 42.06 27.15
CA PRO A 108 -15.01 42.91 25.97
C PRO A 108 -14.49 44.33 26.29
N ASN A 109 -13.94 44.98 25.25
CA ASN A 109 -13.59 46.41 25.12
C ASN A 109 -12.22 46.90 25.63
N PHE A 110 -11.35 47.19 24.66
CA PHE A 110 -10.71 48.50 24.51
C PHE A 110 -10.60 48.86 23.01
N PRO A 111 -11.01 50.07 22.58
CA PRO A 111 -10.77 50.56 21.22
C PRO A 111 -9.57 51.51 21.15
N GLY A 112 -8.87 51.47 20.01
CA GLY A 112 -8.07 52.59 19.50
C GLY A 112 -6.57 52.54 19.79
N GLN A 113 -5.78 52.27 18.75
CA GLN A 113 -4.94 53.26 18.06
C GLN A 113 -3.98 52.56 17.08
N GLN A 114 -4.12 52.87 15.79
CA GLN A 114 -3.11 52.58 14.76
C GLN A 114 -2.02 53.65 14.82
N PRO A 115 -0.74 53.27 14.71
CA PRO A 115 0.27 54.14 14.13
C PRO A 115 0.60 53.69 12.69
N GLN A 116 0.45 54.62 11.75
CA GLN A 116 0.94 54.48 10.38
C GLN A 116 2.39 55.01 10.24
N HIS A 117 3.12 54.43 9.27
CA HIS A 117 4.39 54.84 8.64
C HIS A 117 5.69 54.59 9.44
N PHE A 118 6.83 54.11 8.89
CA PHE A 118 7.42 54.11 7.54
C PHE A 118 8.26 52.82 7.29
N PRO A 119 8.56 52.44 6.02
CA PRO A 119 9.49 51.36 5.73
C PRO A 119 10.96 51.81 5.89
N PRO A 120 11.84 51.05 6.57
CA PRO A 120 13.27 51.28 6.46
C PRO A 120 13.80 50.79 5.11
N GLN A 121 14.61 51.63 4.49
CA GLN A 121 15.26 51.47 3.20
C GLN A 121 16.09 50.18 3.08
N GLN A 122 16.16 49.70 1.84
CA GLN A 122 17.06 48.66 1.35
C GLN A 122 18.50 48.91 1.82
N GLN A 123 19.06 47.94 2.54
CA GLN A 123 20.49 47.75 2.64
C GLN A 123 20.81 46.42 2.01
N HIS A 124 21.49 46.45 0.87
CA HIS A 124 22.14 45.29 0.27
C HIS A 124 23.38 44.95 1.09
N PRO A 125 23.49 43.77 1.72
CA PRO A 125 24.77 43.24 2.15
C PRO A 125 25.43 42.57 0.95
N GLN A 126 26.71 42.91 0.78
CA GLN A 126 27.59 42.53 -0.32
C GLN A 126 27.65 41.01 -0.52
N GLN A 127 27.60 40.58 -1.79
CA GLN A 127 27.94 39.22 -2.19
C GLN A 127 29.36 38.88 -1.72
N PRO A 128 29.58 37.76 -0.99
CA PRO A 128 30.90 37.19 -0.87
C PRO A 128 31.38 36.78 -2.26
N GLN A 129 32.55 37.29 -2.63
CA GLN A 129 33.23 37.06 -3.90
C GLN A 129 33.34 35.57 -4.22
N GLN A 130 32.97 35.20 -5.45
CA GLN A 130 33.27 33.90 -6.03
C GLN A 130 34.80 33.73 -6.15
N PRO A 131 35.41 32.66 -5.62
CA PRO A 131 36.72 32.23 -6.07
C PRO A 131 36.58 31.45 -7.38
N HIS A 132 37.24 31.94 -8.42
CA HIS A 132 37.53 31.21 -9.66
C HIS A 132 38.52 30.05 -9.41
N PRO A 133 38.67 29.10 -10.36
CA PRO A 133 38.69 27.67 -10.08
C PRO A 133 40.05 27.15 -9.60
N GLY A 134 40.06 26.50 -8.45
CA GLY A 134 41.13 25.62 -8.03
C GLY A 134 41.02 24.27 -8.75
N TYR A 135 42.10 23.87 -9.40
CA TYR A 135 42.28 22.52 -9.93
C TYR A 135 42.17 21.49 -8.79
N TYR A 136 41.18 20.62 -8.84
CA TYR A 136 41.19 19.36 -8.10
C TYR A 136 41.67 18.25 -9.05
N PRO A 137 42.77 17.53 -8.75
CA PRO A 137 43.11 16.33 -9.49
C PRO A 137 42.07 15.24 -9.21
N MET A 138 41.50 14.69 -10.29
CA MET A 138 40.69 13.47 -10.25
C MET A 138 41.51 12.32 -9.66
N GLN A 139 41.02 11.72 -8.57
CA GLN A 139 41.39 10.35 -8.22
C GLN A 139 40.61 9.40 -9.13
N GLN A 140 41.31 8.82 -10.10
CA GLN A 140 40.80 7.73 -10.92
C GLN A 140 40.65 6.47 -10.05
N PRO A 141 39.53 5.73 -10.10
CA PRO A 141 39.54 4.35 -9.61
C PRO A 141 40.52 3.53 -10.48
N PRO A 142 41.33 2.65 -9.88
CA PRO A 142 42.37 1.93 -10.62
C PRO A 142 41.74 1.04 -11.68
N THR A 143 42.12 1.29 -12.93
CA THR A 143 42.06 0.29 -13.99
C THR A 143 43.05 -0.82 -13.64
N GLN A 144 42.57 -2.06 -13.49
CA GLN A 144 43.44 -3.23 -13.58
C GLN A 144 43.38 -3.78 -15.02
N PRO A 145 44.51 -3.76 -15.75
CA PRO A 145 44.66 -4.43 -17.03
C PRO A 145 45.16 -5.88 -16.89
N GLY A 146 44.61 -6.76 -17.73
CA GLY A 146 45.15 -8.08 -18.07
C GLY A 146 44.61 -9.23 -17.19
N GLN A 147 44.27 -10.41 -17.70
CA GLN A 147 44.83 -11.08 -18.88
C GLN A 147 43.82 -12.05 -19.50
N TYR A 148 43.69 -11.98 -20.83
CA TYR A 148 43.29 -13.12 -21.64
C TYR A 148 44.46 -14.10 -21.72
N GLN A 149 44.23 -15.40 -21.53
CA GLN A 149 44.91 -16.40 -22.36
C GLN A 149 44.09 -17.72 -22.51
N PRO A 150 44.17 -18.43 -23.66
CA PRO A 150 43.18 -19.42 -24.11
C PRO A 150 43.61 -20.91 -24.08
N SER A 151 42.60 -21.80 -24.03
CA SER A 151 42.45 -23.18 -24.62
C SER A 151 43.44 -24.30 -24.21
N PRO A 152 43.25 -25.63 -24.53
CA PRO A 152 42.15 -26.35 -25.22
C PRO A 152 41.75 -27.74 -24.60
N HIS A 153 40.72 -28.38 -25.20
CA HIS A 153 40.34 -29.82 -25.17
C HIS A 153 39.23 -30.31 -24.22
N GLY A 154 38.07 -30.60 -24.84
CA GLY A 154 37.59 -31.98 -24.90
C GLY A 154 36.41 -32.37 -24.01
N GLY A 155 35.17 -32.15 -24.49
CA GLY A 155 34.00 -32.87 -23.98
C GLY A 155 32.69 -32.18 -24.28
N ILE A 156 31.95 -32.67 -25.28
CA ILE A 156 30.54 -32.32 -25.49
C ILE A 156 29.71 -33.33 -24.68
N PRO A 157 28.91 -32.92 -23.67
CA PRO A 157 27.70 -33.64 -23.36
C PRO A 157 26.55 -33.01 -24.13
N MET A 158 26.19 -33.69 -25.22
CA MET A 158 24.93 -33.54 -25.92
C MET A 158 23.79 -33.82 -24.92
N GLY A 159 22.91 -32.84 -24.73
CA GLY A 159 21.75 -32.99 -23.84
C GLY A 159 21.21 -31.67 -23.33
N GLY A 160 21.05 -30.68 -24.23
CA GLY A 160 20.30 -29.47 -23.91
C GLY A 160 18.84 -29.84 -23.68
N GLN A 161 18.47 -30.11 -22.42
CA GLN A 161 17.09 -29.90 -22.01
C GLN A 161 16.76 -28.45 -22.38
N PRO A 162 15.69 -28.18 -23.16
CA PRO A 162 15.27 -26.80 -23.33
C PRO A 162 15.07 -26.23 -21.94
N ALA A 163 15.66 -25.07 -21.67
CA ALA A 163 15.44 -24.34 -20.43
C ALA A 163 13.92 -24.24 -20.26
N GLN A 164 13.39 -25.00 -19.29
CA GLN A 164 11.98 -24.90 -18.97
C GLN A 164 11.74 -23.44 -18.59
N PRO A 165 10.69 -22.78 -19.11
CA PRO A 165 10.31 -21.49 -18.57
C PRO A 165 10.09 -21.72 -17.07
N VAL A 166 10.86 -21.02 -16.25
CA VAL A 166 10.56 -20.88 -14.84
C VAL A 166 9.16 -20.28 -14.79
N ASN A 167 8.17 -21.14 -14.61
CA ASN A 167 6.84 -20.74 -14.20
C ASN A 167 7.05 -20.00 -12.87
N GLY A 168 7.07 -18.67 -12.95
CA GLY A 168 7.27 -17.76 -11.83
C GLY A 168 6.09 -17.84 -10.87
N GLN A 169 5.99 -18.96 -10.15
CA GLN A 169 5.24 -19.07 -8.92
C GLN A 169 6.05 -18.37 -7.82
N TYR A 170 6.13 -17.06 -7.89
CA TYR A 170 6.08 -16.28 -6.67
C TYR A 170 4.59 -15.97 -6.48
N PRO A 171 3.96 -16.37 -5.36
CA PRO A 171 2.73 -15.71 -4.96
C PRO A 171 3.11 -14.24 -4.78
N ARG A 172 2.85 -13.42 -5.79
CA ARG A 172 3.01 -11.98 -5.66
C ARG A 172 1.88 -11.54 -4.78
N GLU A 173 2.22 -11.14 -3.56
CA GLU A 173 1.24 -10.62 -2.62
C GLU A 173 0.47 -9.48 -3.31
N PRO A 174 -0.88 -9.53 -3.30
CA PRO A 174 -1.68 -8.47 -3.89
C PRO A 174 -1.34 -7.12 -3.26
N GLU A 175 -1.17 -6.10 -4.08
CA GLU A 175 -1.01 -4.74 -3.57
C GLU A 175 -2.39 -4.28 -3.06
N THR A 176 -2.49 -4.13 -1.75
CA THR A 176 -3.76 -3.93 -1.05
C THR A 176 -3.86 -2.51 -0.54
N SER A 177 -5.05 -1.91 -0.63
CA SER A 177 -5.34 -0.62 -0.01
C SER A 177 -6.73 -0.61 0.59
N THR A 178 -6.79 -0.23 1.87
CA THR A 178 -8.02 0.01 2.62
C THR A 178 -8.12 1.49 2.95
N MET A 179 -9.24 2.12 2.58
CA MET A 179 -9.52 3.54 2.83
C MET A 179 -8.35 4.48 2.44
N GLY A 180 -7.63 4.13 1.39
CA GLY A 180 -6.40 4.78 0.99
C GLY A 180 -6.33 4.98 -0.52
N SER A 181 -5.12 5.18 -1.03
CA SER A 181 -4.91 5.22 -2.48
C SER A 181 -3.57 4.62 -2.90
N ILE A 182 -3.57 3.87 -4.00
CA ILE A 182 -2.37 3.42 -4.71
C ILE A 182 -2.23 4.27 -5.97
N ARG A 183 -1.07 4.88 -6.19
CA ARG A 183 -0.79 5.69 -7.38
C ARG A 183 0.53 5.27 -8.04
N LYS A 184 0.48 4.93 -9.32
CA LYS A 184 1.67 4.65 -10.15
C LYS A 184 1.65 5.52 -11.39
N THR A 185 2.67 6.36 -11.54
CA THR A 185 2.76 7.37 -12.60
C THR A 185 4.22 7.60 -13.00
N GLY A 186 4.45 8.09 -14.22
CA GLY A 186 5.79 8.36 -14.73
C GLY A 186 6.47 7.10 -15.22
N GLU A 187 7.79 7.04 -15.09
CA GLU A 187 8.61 5.90 -15.51
C GLU A 187 8.50 4.78 -14.47
N TRP A 188 7.77 3.72 -14.81
CA TRP A 188 7.71 2.49 -14.02
C TRP A 188 7.55 1.28 -14.93
N LEU A 189 8.00 0.11 -14.46
CA LEU A 189 7.82 -1.15 -15.16
C LEU A 189 6.43 -1.70 -14.86
N VAL A 190 5.57 -1.80 -15.87
CA VAL A 190 4.26 -2.45 -15.76
C VAL A 190 4.42 -3.96 -15.90
N PRO A 191 4.23 -4.74 -14.83
CA PRO A 191 4.41 -6.19 -14.91
C PRO A 191 3.35 -6.83 -15.81
N ALA A 192 3.64 -8.01 -16.36
CA ALA A 192 2.69 -8.78 -17.16
C ALA A 192 1.40 -9.14 -16.40
N TYR A 193 1.48 -9.27 -15.08
CA TYR A 193 0.35 -9.52 -14.19
C TYR A 193 0.52 -8.66 -12.92
N SER A 194 -0.52 -7.96 -12.49
CA SER A 194 -0.53 -7.27 -11.19
C SER A 194 -1.86 -7.54 -10.52
N GLU A 195 -1.83 -7.82 -9.22
CA GLU A 195 -3.03 -8.11 -8.44
C GLU A 195 -3.27 -7.00 -7.42
N TYR A 196 -4.50 -6.51 -7.36
CA TYR A 196 -4.91 -5.42 -6.48
C TYR A 196 -6.14 -5.82 -5.66
N ARG A 197 -6.15 -5.42 -4.38
CA ARG A 197 -7.31 -5.53 -3.49
C ARG A 197 -7.63 -4.14 -2.94
N LEU A 198 -8.79 -3.60 -3.30
CA LEU A 198 -9.21 -2.24 -2.96
C LEU A 198 -10.50 -2.28 -2.15
N ASN A 199 -10.47 -1.74 -0.93
CA ASN A 199 -11.64 -1.60 -0.07
C ASN A 199 -11.79 -0.13 0.36
N GLY A 200 -12.81 0.57 -0.13
CA GLY A 200 -12.97 2.00 0.17
C GLY A 200 -11.82 2.87 -0.38
N ALA A 201 -11.10 2.40 -1.41
CA ALA A 201 -9.81 2.95 -1.80
C ALA A 201 -9.73 3.32 -3.29
N ASP A 202 -8.78 4.18 -3.63
CA ASP A 202 -8.53 4.62 -5.01
C ASP A 202 -7.28 3.95 -5.62
N LEU A 203 -7.38 3.48 -6.85
CA LEU A 203 -6.23 3.02 -7.65
C LEU A 203 -6.06 3.93 -8.87
N TYR A 204 -4.91 4.57 -9.00
CA TYR A 204 -4.56 5.42 -10.13
C TYR A 204 -3.32 4.88 -10.85
N LEU A 205 -3.51 4.37 -12.07
CA LEU A 205 -2.45 3.85 -12.91
C LEU A 205 -2.31 4.71 -14.17
N ASP A 206 -1.19 5.39 -14.30
CA ASP A 206 -0.81 6.09 -15.54
C ASP A 206 0.30 5.30 -16.22
N ILE A 207 -0.02 4.70 -17.37
CA ILE A 207 0.92 3.90 -18.16
C ILE A 207 1.47 4.65 -19.37
N ARG A 208 1.23 5.96 -19.50
CA ARG A 208 1.70 6.75 -20.66
C ARG A 208 3.21 6.87 -20.76
N HIS A 209 3.89 6.88 -19.62
CA HIS A 209 5.35 6.93 -19.50
C HIS A 209 5.90 5.62 -18.91
N ALA A 210 5.06 4.59 -18.82
CA ALA A 210 5.48 3.32 -18.24
C ALA A 210 6.02 2.38 -19.31
N THR A 211 6.92 1.49 -18.91
CA THR A 211 7.45 0.44 -19.78
C THR A 211 6.67 -0.84 -19.53
N ALA A 212 6.04 -1.40 -20.57
CA ALA A 212 5.37 -2.69 -20.48
C ALA A 212 6.41 -3.82 -20.40
N ALA A 213 6.33 -4.68 -19.37
CA ALA A 213 7.18 -5.85 -19.24
C ALA A 213 6.80 -6.99 -20.21
N ALA A 214 5.60 -6.93 -20.79
CA ALA A 214 5.08 -7.92 -21.73
C ALA A 214 4.08 -7.28 -22.72
N PRO A 215 3.84 -7.90 -23.90
CA PRO A 215 2.83 -7.44 -24.86
C PRO A 215 1.40 -7.49 -24.33
N VAL A 216 1.14 -8.34 -23.33
CA VAL A 216 -0.13 -8.45 -22.64
C VAL A 216 0.10 -8.19 -21.15
N ILE A 217 -0.63 -7.23 -20.61
CA ILE A 217 -0.63 -6.84 -19.21
C ILE A 217 -2.00 -7.18 -18.64
N THR A 218 -2.04 -7.88 -17.52
CA THR A 218 -3.26 -8.17 -16.79
C THR A 218 -3.25 -7.44 -15.45
N PHE A 219 -4.30 -6.66 -15.19
CA PHE A 219 -4.60 -6.12 -13.88
C PHE A 219 -5.77 -6.92 -13.30
N ASP A 220 -5.51 -7.74 -12.29
CA ASP A 220 -6.52 -8.51 -11.59
C ASP A 220 -6.94 -7.77 -10.32
N VAL A 221 -8.16 -7.24 -10.33
CA VAL A 221 -8.58 -6.22 -9.37
C VAL A 221 -9.88 -6.64 -8.69
N ASN A 222 -9.83 -6.81 -7.37
CA ASN A 222 -11.06 -6.85 -6.58
C ASN A 222 -11.28 -5.50 -5.93
N MET A 223 -12.43 -4.91 -6.22
CA MET A 223 -12.83 -3.57 -5.80
C MET A 223 -14.13 -3.64 -5.01
N THR A 224 -14.13 -3.07 -3.81
CA THR A 224 -15.35 -2.83 -3.02
C THR A 224 -15.38 -1.39 -2.58
N MET A 225 -16.46 -0.67 -2.91
CA MET A 225 -16.62 0.76 -2.59
C MET A 225 -15.39 1.58 -2.99
N ALA A 226 -14.79 1.27 -4.14
CA ALA A 226 -13.50 1.76 -4.57
C ALA A 226 -13.59 2.42 -5.95
N ALA A 227 -12.55 3.15 -6.33
CA ALA A 227 -12.43 3.70 -7.68
C ALA A 227 -11.10 3.33 -8.32
N MET A 228 -11.12 2.95 -9.59
CA MET A 228 -9.92 2.68 -10.38
C MET A 228 -9.90 3.61 -11.59
N THR A 229 -8.76 4.28 -11.80
CA THR A 229 -8.49 5.08 -12.97
C THR A 229 -7.25 4.56 -13.68
N VAL A 230 -7.39 4.21 -14.96
CA VAL A 230 -6.27 3.81 -15.82
C VAL A 230 -6.14 4.79 -16.97
N ILE A 231 -4.95 5.33 -17.16
CA ILE A 231 -4.61 6.20 -18.28
C ILE A 231 -3.67 5.45 -19.20
N VAL A 232 -4.10 5.23 -20.44
CA VAL A 232 -3.33 4.50 -21.45
C VAL A 232 -2.81 5.43 -22.55
N PRO A 233 -1.62 5.18 -23.13
CA PRO A 233 -1.19 5.91 -24.32
C PRO A 233 -2.06 5.55 -25.53
N PRO A 234 -2.07 6.40 -26.59
CA PRO A 234 -2.83 6.10 -27.80
C PRO A 234 -2.40 4.79 -28.45
N GLY A 235 -3.37 4.04 -28.99
CA GLY A 235 -3.14 2.77 -29.66
C GLY A 235 -3.11 1.53 -28.75
N VAL A 236 -3.05 1.68 -27.43
CA VAL A 236 -3.14 0.55 -26.49
C VAL A 236 -4.53 -0.09 -26.54
N HIS A 237 -4.56 -1.42 -26.63
CA HIS A 237 -5.80 -2.18 -26.59
C HIS A 237 -6.22 -2.42 -25.14
N VAL A 238 -7.35 -1.87 -24.72
CA VAL A 238 -7.92 -2.15 -23.39
C VAL A 238 -9.09 -3.12 -23.53
N ASP A 239 -9.04 -4.19 -22.75
CA ASP A 239 -10.12 -5.17 -22.60
C ASP A 239 -10.56 -5.25 -21.14
N VAL A 240 -11.82 -4.96 -20.86
CA VAL A 240 -12.39 -5.00 -19.52
C VAL A 240 -13.22 -6.26 -19.38
N GLN A 241 -12.68 -7.22 -18.64
CA GLN A 241 -13.27 -8.53 -18.36
C GLN A 241 -13.69 -8.65 -16.89
N MET A 242 -14.00 -7.52 -16.25
CA MET A 242 -14.43 -7.48 -14.85
C MET A 242 -15.90 -7.89 -14.70
N THR A 243 -16.20 -8.58 -13.61
CA THR A 243 -17.58 -8.81 -13.17
C THR A 243 -18.06 -7.62 -12.33
N ALA A 244 -19.07 -6.90 -12.80
CA ALA A 244 -19.72 -5.81 -12.04
C ALA A 244 -20.86 -6.34 -11.15
N LYS A 245 -20.87 -5.92 -9.88
CA LYS A 245 -21.90 -6.22 -8.86
C LYS A 245 -22.30 -4.94 -8.13
N ASN A 246 -23.50 -4.93 -7.53
CA ASN A 246 -24.02 -3.91 -6.60
C ASN A 246 -23.72 -2.45 -7.02
N TRP A 247 -24.37 -1.93 -8.06
CA TRP A 247 -24.19 -0.54 -8.57
C TRP A 247 -22.76 -0.13 -8.93
N SER A 248 -22.01 -0.98 -9.64
CA SER A 248 -20.73 -0.58 -10.22
C SER A 248 -20.91 0.10 -11.59
N ASP A 249 -20.08 1.11 -11.91
CA ASP A 249 -20.10 1.82 -13.20
C ASP A 249 -18.73 1.84 -13.88
N PHE A 250 -18.69 1.47 -15.17
CA PHE A 250 -17.46 1.45 -15.95
C PHE A 250 -17.54 2.44 -17.12
N LYS A 251 -16.54 3.31 -17.24
CA LYS A 251 -16.43 4.33 -18.30
C LYS A 251 -15.12 4.15 -19.04
N ILE A 252 -15.22 3.69 -20.29
CA ILE A 252 -14.07 3.34 -21.13
C ILE A 252 -14.07 4.25 -22.36
N ASP A 253 -13.06 5.11 -22.45
CA ASP A 253 -12.86 6.09 -23.53
C ASP A 253 -11.44 6.00 -24.08
N THR A 254 -11.21 4.97 -24.91
CA THR A 254 -9.89 4.66 -25.45
C THR A 254 -9.83 4.85 -26.95
N SER A 255 -8.68 5.31 -27.46
CA SER A 255 -8.42 5.40 -28.90
C SER A 255 -8.45 4.04 -29.58
N THR A 256 -8.57 4.03 -30.91
CA THR A 256 -8.48 2.81 -31.73
C THR A 256 -7.18 2.04 -31.45
N PRO A 257 -7.25 0.72 -31.14
CA PRO A 257 -6.08 -0.11 -30.98
C PRO A 257 -5.22 -0.18 -32.24
N ILE A 258 -3.90 -0.18 -32.07
CA ILE A 258 -2.93 -0.32 -33.18
C ILE A 258 -2.31 -1.72 -33.12
N PRO A 259 -2.17 -2.43 -34.26
CA PRO A 259 -1.47 -3.71 -34.31
C PRO A 259 -0.04 -3.61 -33.70
N GLY A 260 0.28 -4.53 -32.80
CA GLY A 260 1.59 -4.56 -32.12
C GLY A 260 1.72 -3.67 -30.89
N ALA A 261 0.73 -2.82 -30.59
CA ALA A 261 0.69 -2.09 -29.33
C ALA A 261 0.35 -3.04 -28.15
N PRO A 262 0.76 -2.70 -26.90
CA PRO A 262 0.40 -3.50 -25.74
C PRO A 262 -1.11 -3.65 -25.57
N ARG A 263 -1.54 -4.82 -25.07
CA ARG A 263 -2.90 -5.08 -24.60
C ARG A 263 -2.95 -5.06 -23.09
N VAL A 264 -3.89 -4.30 -22.53
CA VAL A 264 -4.22 -4.27 -21.11
C VAL A 264 -5.54 -5.01 -20.92
N ILE A 265 -5.53 -6.05 -20.10
CA ILE A 265 -6.71 -6.80 -19.68
C ILE A 265 -6.98 -6.45 -18.22
N ILE A 266 -8.19 -6.02 -17.91
CA ILE A 266 -8.62 -5.72 -16.54
C ILE A 266 -9.61 -6.80 -16.13
N THR A 267 -9.25 -7.64 -15.15
CA THR A 267 -10.04 -8.75 -14.63
C THR A 267 -10.43 -8.52 -13.17
N GLY A 268 -11.25 -9.42 -12.64
CA GLY A 268 -11.64 -9.42 -11.23
C GLY A 268 -13.09 -8.98 -11.01
N VAL A 269 -13.41 -8.53 -9.80
CA VAL A 269 -14.78 -8.22 -9.39
C VAL A 269 -14.88 -6.81 -8.84
N SER A 270 -15.88 -6.07 -9.32
CA SER A 270 -16.25 -4.73 -8.84
C SER A 270 -17.54 -4.79 -8.06
N ARG A 271 -17.57 -4.23 -6.85
CA ARG A 271 -18.75 -4.11 -5.97
C ARG A 271 -18.91 -2.66 -5.55
N ALA A 272 -20.03 -2.02 -5.88
CA ALA A 272 -20.29 -0.61 -5.56
C ALA A 272 -19.12 0.32 -5.91
N SER A 273 -18.48 0.09 -7.05
CA SER A 273 -17.20 0.69 -7.41
C SER A 273 -17.20 1.25 -8.83
N GLY A 274 -16.32 2.22 -9.09
CA GLY A 274 -16.20 2.88 -10.39
C GLY A 274 -14.89 2.53 -11.11
N LEU A 275 -14.96 2.22 -12.40
CA LEU A 275 -13.78 2.09 -13.28
C LEU A 275 -13.79 3.19 -14.33
N LYS A 276 -12.68 3.91 -14.47
CA LYS A 276 -12.44 4.84 -15.57
C LYS A 276 -11.19 4.41 -16.31
N VAL A 277 -11.31 4.19 -17.62
CA VAL A 277 -10.15 3.99 -18.48
C VAL A 277 -10.22 4.98 -19.61
N PHE A 278 -9.15 5.74 -19.82
CA PHE A 278 -9.13 6.68 -20.94
C PHE A 278 -7.76 6.83 -21.57
N THR A 279 -7.76 7.15 -22.85
CA THR A 279 -6.54 7.46 -23.59
C THR A 279 -6.10 8.89 -23.34
N ARG A 280 -4.79 9.07 -23.14
CA ARG A 280 -4.14 10.39 -23.19
C ARG A 280 -2.77 10.31 -23.83
N SER A 281 -2.40 11.36 -24.56
CA SER A 281 -1.07 11.49 -25.16
C SER A 281 0.01 11.62 -24.07
N PRO A 282 1.22 11.06 -24.27
CA PRO A 282 2.34 11.21 -23.35
C PRO A 282 2.76 12.66 -23.11
N HIS A 283 2.50 13.56 -24.07
CA HIS A 283 2.88 14.98 -23.96
C HIS A 283 1.77 15.88 -23.37
N GLU A 284 0.56 15.36 -23.13
CA GLU A 284 -0.50 16.13 -22.49
C GLU A 284 -0.27 16.16 -20.97
N ARG A 285 0.15 17.32 -20.44
CA ARG A 285 0.29 17.48 -18.99
C ARG A 285 -1.06 17.29 -18.30
N ILE A 286 -1.07 16.56 -17.17
CA ILE A 286 -2.25 16.43 -16.33
C ILE A 286 -2.62 17.83 -15.84
N GLY A 287 -3.78 18.36 -16.27
CA GLY A 287 -4.29 19.62 -15.75
C GLY A 287 -4.51 19.51 -14.24
N PHE A 288 -3.94 20.45 -13.48
CA PHE A 288 -3.97 20.54 -12.01
C PHE A 288 -5.38 20.31 -11.41
N TRP A 289 -6.43 20.81 -12.07
CA TRP A 289 -7.82 20.67 -11.63
C TRP A 289 -8.37 19.25 -11.78
N LYS A 290 -7.99 18.51 -12.84
CA LYS A 290 -8.37 17.10 -13.04
C LYS A 290 -7.72 16.15 -12.03
N GLN A 291 -6.64 16.59 -11.38
CA GLN A 291 -5.92 15.82 -10.36
C GLN A 291 -6.65 15.84 -9.00
N MET A 292 -7.49 16.85 -8.74
CA MET A 292 -8.20 17.03 -7.46
C MET A 292 -9.66 16.55 -7.47
N GLY A 293 -10.13 15.90 -8.55
CA GLY A 293 -11.47 15.32 -8.59
C GLY A 293 -12.62 16.34 -8.61
N MET A 294 -12.38 17.57 -9.10
CA MET A 294 -13.42 18.56 -9.42
C MET A 294 -13.70 18.61 -10.92
#